data_AF-A0A846HNQ1-F1
#
_entry.id   AF-A0A846HNQ1-F1
#
_cell.length_a   1.000
_cell.length_b   1.000
_cell.length_c   1.000
_cell.angle_alpha   90.00
_cell.angle_beta   90.00
_cell.angle_gamma   90.00
#
_symmetry.space_group_name_H-M   'P 1'
#
loop_
_entity.id
_entity.type
_entity.pdbx_description
1 polymer ?
#
loop_
_entity_poly.entity_id
_entity_poly.type
_entity_poly.pdbx_seq_one_letter_code
_entity_poly.pdbx_strand_id
1 'polypeptide(L)'
;MTQGFIDDPSFTFIFGENANKFQALNAFFELFATDAIERGEIITAPEEQGACIWYPAEVEIFNEQFEQRVAEIISTASHFCGW
;
A
#
# COMPACT_ATOMS: atom_id res chain seq x y z
N MET A 1 5.79 -0.97 11.02
CA MET A 1 5.65 -1.90 9.88
C MET A 1 6.60 -1.54 8.74
N THR A 2 6.50 -0.34 8.19
CA THR A 2 7.23 0.13 6.98
C THR A 2 8.76 0.16 7.09
N GLN A 3 9.28 0.33 8.31
CA GLN A 3 10.73 0.34 8.58
C GLN A 3 11.44 -0.93 8.06
N GLY A 4 10.78 -2.10 8.12
CA GLY A 4 11.37 -3.36 7.69
C GLY A 4 11.53 -3.52 6.17
N PHE A 5 10.87 -2.65 5.39
CA PHE A 5 10.82 -2.74 3.92
C PHE A 5 11.66 -1.67 3.22
N ILE A 6 12.31 -0.78 3.98
CA ILE A 6 13.07 0.34 3.39
C ILE A 6 14.25 -0.13 2.54
N ASP A 7 14.85 -1.27 2.90
CA ASP A 7 15.97 -1.89 2.20
C ASP A 7 15.56 -3.15 1.42
N ASP A 8 14.25 -3.43 1.33
CA ASP A 8 13.76 -4.58 0.56
C ASP A 8 14.08 -4.36 -0.94
N PRO A 9 14.70 -5.33 -1.62
CA PRO A 9 15.05 -5.20 -3.03
C PRO A 9 13.84 -4.96 -3.94
N SER A 10 12.68 -5.53 -3.62
CA SER A 10 11.44 -5.40 -4.39
C SER A 10 10.96 -3.96 -4.41
N PHE A 11 11.02 -3.28 -3.26
CA PHE A 11 10.63 -1.88 -3.14
C PHE A 11 11.74 -0.92 -3.53
N THR A 12 13.01 -1.34 -3.44
CA THR A 12 14.13 -0.58 -3.98
C THR A 12 14.07 -0.51 -5.49
N PHE A 13 13.59 -1.56 -6.17
CA PHE A 13 13.34 -1.53 -7.61
C PHE A 13 12.23 -0.53 -7.98
N ILE A 14 11.12 -0.51 -7.22
CA ILE A 14 9.96 0.33 -7.52
C ILE A 14 10.22 1.80 -7.18
N PHE A 15 10.82 2.09 -6.03
CA PHE A 15 10.98 3.46 -5.51
C PHE A 15 12.39 4.04 -5.68
N GLY A 16 13.40 3.24 -6.03
CA GLY A 16 14.77 3.69 -6.28
C GLY A 16 15.43 4.42 -5.11
N GLU A 17 16.32 5.37 -5.43
CA GLU A 17 16.94 6.31 -4.47
C GLU A 17 16.04 7.54 -4.24
N ASN A 18 14.78 7.32 -3.88
CA ASN A 18 13.87 8.41 -3.55
C ASN A 18 14.14 8.92 -2.12
N ALA A 19 14.40 10.23 -1.97
CA ALA A 19 14.60 10.86 -0.65
C ALA A 19 13.39 10.71 0.29
N ASN A 20 12.19 10.54 -0.29
CA ASN A 20 10.92 10.31 0.42
C ASN A 20 10.49 8.83 0.38
N LYS A 21 11.41 7.88 0.19
CA LYS A 21 11.11 6.44 0.04
C LYS A 21 10.26 5.90 1.19
N PHE A 22 10.52 6.33 2.42
CA PHE A 22 9.74 5.90 3.58
C PHE A 22 8.28 6.37 3.51
N GLN A 23 8.04 7.64 3.14
CA GLN A 23 6.69 8.17 2.95
C GLN A 23 5.98 7.49 1.78
N ALA A 24 6.68 7.23 0.68
CA ALA A 24 6.14 6.52 -0.47
C ALA A 24 5.75 5.08 -0.12
N LEU A 25 6.59 4.37 0.65
CA LEU A 25 6.29 3.04 1.16
C LEU A 25 5.08 3.05 2.11
N ASN A 26 5.00 4.02 3.02
CA ASN A 26 3.84 4.19 3.89
C ASN A 26 2.55 4.35 3.07
N ALA A 27 2.54 5.29 2.13
CA ALA A 27 1.38 5.54 1.27
C ALA A 27 1.00 4.32 0.43
N PHE A 28 2.00 3.58 -0.06
CA PHE A 28 1.77 2.33 -0.77
C PHE A 28 1.07 1.28 0.10
N PHE A 29 1.60 0.99 1.30
CA PHE A 29 0.98 0.01 2.19
C PHE A 29 -0.38 0.46 2.74
N GLU A 30 -0.58 1.76 2.93
CA GLU A 30 -1.85 2.33 3.40
C GLU A 30 -3.00 2.03 2.43
N LEU A 31 -2.75 2.04 1.12
CA LEU A 31 -3.74 1.66 0.11
C LEU A 31 -4.20 0.21 0.31
N PHE A 32 -3.27 -0.73 0.41
CA PHE A 32 -3.60 -2.15 0.59
C PHE A 32 -4.19 -2.43 1.97
N ALA A 33 -3.74 -1.75 3.02
CA ALA A 33 -4.31 -1.89 4.36
C ALA A 33 -5.77 -1.41 4.38
N THR A 34 -6.05 -0.26 3.76
CA THR A 34 -7.41 0.29 3.65
C THR A 34 -8.32 -0.68 2.89
N ASP A 35 -7.86 -1.17 1.74
CA ASP A 35 -8.61 -2.09 0.90
C ASP A 35 -8.86 -3.44 1.59
N ALA A 36 -7.86 -3.96 2.31
CA ALA A 36 -7.98 -5.21 3.05
C ALA A 36 -8.94 -5.15 4.25
N ILE A 37 -9.18 -3.96 4.83
CA ILE A 37 -10.22 -3.80 5.86
C ILE A 37 -11.61 -4.13 5.28
N GLU A 38 -11.82 -3.85 3.99
CA GLU A 38 -13.12 -4.06 3.33
C GLU A 38 -13.23 -5.41 2.65
N ARG A 39 -12.15 -5.89 2.01
CA ARG A 39 -12.18 -7.05 1.11
C ARG A 39 -11.24 -8.18 1.50
N GLY A 40 -10.39 -7.99 2.49
CA GLY A 40 -9.37 -8.95 2.90
C GLY A 40 -9.38 -9.20 4.40
N GLU A 41 -8.21 -9.54 4.93
CA GLU A 41 -7.96 -9.67 6.35
C GLU A 41 -6.60 -9.06 6.70
N ILE A 42 -6.53 -8.41 7.85
CA ILE A 42 -5.27 -7.94 8.44
C ILE A 42 -5.01 -8.77 9.69
N ILE A 43 -3.96 -9.59 9.63
CA ILE A 43 -3.55 -10.46 10.73
C ILE A 43 -2.32 -9.85 11.38
N THR A 44 -2.41 -9.46 12.65
CA THR A 44 -1.28 -8.94 13.42
C THR A 44 -0.60 -10.04 14.21
N ALA A 45 0.74 -10.04 14.20
CA ALA A 45 1.50 -10.92 15.07
C ALA A 45 1.39 -10.43 16.53
N PRO A 46 1.54 -11.34 17.52
CA PRO A 46 1.65 -10.95 18.93
C PRO A 46 2.75 -9.90 19.13
N GLU A 47 2.57 -9.05 20.14
CA GLU A 47 3.57 -8.03 20.53
C GLU A 47 3.96 -7.07 19.39
N GLU A 48 3.05 -6.84 18.43
CA GLU A 48 3.25 -5.90 17.32
C GLU A 48 4.48 -6.18 16.44
N GLN A 49 4.96 -7.43 16.43
CA GLN A 49 6.18 -7.82 15.71
C GLN A 49 6.02 -7.76 14.17
N GLY A 50 4.78 -7.69 13.68
CA GLY A 50 4.48 -7.57 12.26
C GLY A 50 2.99 -7.66 11.99
N ALA A 51 2.62 -7.48 10.73
CA ALA A 51 1.28 -7.80 10.24
C ALA A 51 1.36 -8.41 8.85
N CYS A 52 0.32 -9.16 8.52
CA CYS A 52 0.07 -9.73 7.21
C CYS A 52 -1.23 -9.12 6.68
N ILE A 53 -1.18 -8.62 5.44
CA ILE A 53 -2.35 -8.29 4.66
C ILE A 53 -2.63 -9.50 3.78
N TRP A 54 -3.78 -10.13 3.96
CA TRP A 54 -4.18 -11.34 3.24
C TRP A 54 -5.50 -11.12 2.51
N TYR A 55 -5.61 -11.70 1.32
CA TYR A 55 -6.83 -11.66 0.51
C TYR A 55 -7.29 -13.10 0.23
N PRO A 56 -8.57 -13.43 0.43
CA PRO A 56 -9.14 -14.71 0.02
C PRO A 56 -8.96 -14.97 -1.48
N ALA A 57 -8.87 -16.24 -1.87
CA ALA A 57 -8.61 -16.61 -3.27
C ALA A 57 -9.70 -16.13 -4.24
N GLU A 58 -10.92 -15.93 -3.74
CA GLU A 58 -12.08 -15.45 -4.47
C GLU A 58 -12.07 -13.92 -4.65
N VAL A 59 -11.20 -13.21 -3.92
CA VAL A 59 -11.09 -11.76 -3.97
C VAL A 59 -10.02 -11.38 -4.98
N GLU A 60 -10.47 -10.85 -6.11
CA GLU A 60 -9.58 -10.25 -7.09
C GLU A 60 -9.00 -8.95 -6.52
N ILE A 61 -7.70 -8.96 -6.20
CA ILE A 61 -7.02 -7.84 -5.55
C ILE A 61 -7.07 -6.60 -6.45
N PHE A 62 -6.89 -6.77 -7.76
CA PHE A 62 -6.91 -5.71 -8.77
C PHE A 62 -8.25 -5.65 -9.51
N ASN A 63 -9.33 -5.39 -8.78
CA ASN A 63 -10.68 -5.26 -9.37
C ASN A 63 -11.08 -3.78 -9.59
N GLU A 64 -12.30 -3.55 -10.09
CA GLU A 64 -12.81 -2.18 -10.35
C GLU A 64 -12.78 -1.26 -9.12
N GLN A 65 -13.00 -1.78 -7.91
CA GLN A 65 -12.95 -0.98 -6.68
C GLN A 65 -11.51 -0.54 -6.37
N PHE A 66 -10.54 -1.43 -6.52
CA PHE A 66 -9.13 -1.09 -6.36
C PHE A 66 -8.71 0.00 -7.37
N GLU A 67 -9.09 -0.17 -8.64
CA GLU A 67 -8.81 0.81 -9.70
C GLU A 67 -9.46 2.17 -9.42
N GLN A 68 -10.71 2.20 -8.93
CA GLN A 68 -11.34 3.44 -8.49
C GLN A 68 -10.56 4.12 -7.37
N ARG A 69 -10.07 3.35 -6.39
CA ARG A 69 -9.30 3.91 -5.28
C ARG A 69 -7.97 4.51 -5.74
N VAL A 70 -7.28 3.84 -6.66
CA VAL A 70 -6.07 4.37 -7.30
C VAL A 70 -6.37 5.65 -8.06
N ALA A 71 -7.47 5.68 -8.84
CA ALA A 71 -7.88 6.86 -9.58
C ALA A 71 -8.21 8.06 -8.67
N GLU A 72 -8.88 7.84 -7.53
CA GLU A 72 -9.15 8.87 -6.53
C GLU A 72 -7.86 9.48 -5.96
N ILE A 73 -6.88 8.62 -5.63
CA ILE A 73 -5.58 9.06 -5.11
C ILE A 73 -4.83 9.88 -6.16
N ILE A 74 -4.77 9.40 -7.41
CA ILE A 74 -4.14 10.12 -8.51
C ILE A 74 -4.83 11.46 -8.73
N SER A 75 -6.17 11.49 -8.79
CA SER A 75 -6.95 12.72 -8.98
C SER A 75 -6.66 13.74 -7.88
N THR A 76 -6.62 13.29 -6.63
CA THR A 76 -6.29 14.12 -5.46
C THR A 76 -4.88 14.68 -5.57
N ALA A 77 -3.89 13.82 -5.87
CA ALA A 77 -2.50 14.24 -6.05
C ALA A 77 -2.34 15.26 -7.19
N SER A 78 -2.94 15.00 -8.35
CA SER A 78 -2.91 15.92 -9.50
C SER A 78 -3.53 17.28 -9.17
N HIS A 79 -4.65 17.29 -8.43
CA HIS A 79 -5.30 18.53 -7.99
C HIS A 79 -4.39 19.40 -7.13
N PHE A 80 -3.64 18.81 -6.20
CA PHE A 80 -2.72 19.55 -5.33
C PHE A 80 -1.36 19.86 -5.98
N CYS A 81 -0.94 19.07 -6.97
CA CYS A 81 0.33 19.27 -7.69
C CYS A 81 0.20 20.12 -8.97
N GLY A 82 -1.00 20.55 -9.34
CA GLY A 82 -1.23 21.54 -10.40
C GLY A 82 -1.07 21.03 -11.84
N TRP A 83 -1.41 19.76 -12.08
CA TRP A 83 -1.51 19.19 -13.44
C TRP A 83 -2.95 19.20 -13.94
#